data_AF-A0A662W592-F1
#
_entry.id   AF-A0A662W592-F1
#
_cell.length_a   1.000
_cell.length_b   1.000
_cell.length_c   1.000
_cell.angle_alpha   90.00
_cell.angle_beta   90.00
_cell.angle_gamma   90.00
#
_symmetry.space_group_name_H-M   'P 1'
#
loop_
_entity.id
_entity.type
_entity.pdbx_description
1 polymer ?
#
loop_
_entity_poly.entity_id
_entity_poly.type
_entity_poly.pdbx_seq_one_letter_code
_entity_poly.pdbx_strand_id
1 'polypeptide(L)' 'LIPTALAFTLFNFGIKYCRVEQAPLFALVEPVAAGFFGYALFGEVLTTKQIVGAVLILISVAIAARGMD' A
#
# COMPACT_ATOMS: atom_id res chain seq x y z
N LEU A 1 -8.39 -6.86 16.18
CA LEU A 1 -8.38 -8.19 15.53
C LEU A 1 -9.02 -8.14 14.13
N ILE A 2 -10.26 -7.66 14.00
CA ILE A 2 -10.99 -7.65 12.71
C ILE A 2 -10.29 -6.80 11.62
N PRO A 3 -9.86 -5.54 11.85
CA PRO A 3 -9.22 -4.74 10.80
C PRO A 3 -7.90 -5.34 10.31
N THR A 4 -7.12 -5.90 11.25
CA THR A 4 -5.86 -6.59 10.97
C THR A 4 -6.09 -7.84 10.13
N ALA A 5 -7.02 -8.72 10.55
CA ALA A 5 -7.34 -9.94 9.82
C ALA A 5 -7.85 -9.63 8.40
N LEU A 6 -8.70 -8.61 8.27
CA LEU A 6 -9.19 -8.14 6.97
C LEU A 6 -8.04 -7.66 6.08
N ALA A 7 -7.20 -6.74 6.56
CA ALA A 7 -6.06 -6.21 5.82
C ALA A 7 -5.12 -7.32 5.33
N PHE A 8 -4.72 -8.23 6.22
CA PHE A 8 -3.88 -9.37 5.85
C PHE A 8 -4.58 -10.32 4.85
N THR A 9 -5.88 -10.55 4.97
CA THR A 9 -6.61 -11.42 4.04
C THR A 9 -6.65 -10.82 2.65
N LEU A 10 -6.98 -9.53 2.53
CA LEU A 10 -6.99 -8.81 1.25
C LEU A 10 -5.59 -8.76 0.63
N PHE A 11 -4.57 -8.46 1.44
CA PHE A 11 -3.18 -8.43 0.96
C PHE A 11 -2.73 -9.80 0.45
N ASN A 12 -2.92 -10.86 1.24
CA ASN A 12 -2.58 -12.22 0.84
C ASN A 12 -3.36 -12.69 -0.39
N PHE A 13 -4.63 -12.30 -0.50
CA PHE A 13 -5.43 -12.58 -1.69
C PHE A 13 -4.87 -11.89 -2.93
N GLY A 14 -4.48 -10.62 -2.83
CA GLY A 14 -3.90 -9.87 -3.94
C GLY A 14 -2.55 -10.43 -4.41
N ILE A 15 -1.61 -10.65 -3.48
CA ILE A 15 -0.27 -11.14 -3.81
C ILE A 15 -0.27 -12.57 -4.38
N LYS A 16 -1.34 -13.36 -4.17
CA LYS A 16 -1.51 -14.68 -4.80
C LYS A 16 -1.50 -14.61 -6.34
N TYR A 17 -1.87 -13.47 -6.91
CA TYR A 17 -1.87 -13.22 -8.36
C TYR A 17 -0.58 -12.56 -8.86
N CYS A 18 0.38 -12.30 -7.97
CA CYS A 18 1.66 -11.68 -8.28
C CYS A 18 2.81 -12.70 -8.14
N ARG A 19 3.97 -12.37 -8.72
CA ARG A 19 5.19 -13.16 -8.51
C ARG A 19 5.66 -13.03 -7.06
N VAL A 20 6.31 -14.07 -6.52
CA VAL A 20 6.80 -14.08 -5.13
C VAL A 20 7.75 -12.91 -4.88
N GLU A 21 8.62 -12.62 -5.85
CA GLU A 21 9.56 -11.49 -5.78
C GLU A 21 8.86 -10.12 -5.63
N GLN A 22 7.63 -9.96 -6.12
CA GLN A 22 6.87 -8.70 -6.10
C GLN A 22 6.17 -8.44 -4.76
N ALA A 23 5.99 -9.45 -3.90
CA ALA A 23 5.25 -9.30 -2.64
C ALA A 23 5.84 -8.25 -1.68
N PRO A 24 7.17 -8.19 -1.45
CA PRO A 24 7.77 -7.15 -0.61
C PRO A 24 7.61 -5.74 -1.20
N LEU A 25 7.54 -5.62 -2.54
CA LEU A 25 7.33 -4.35 -3.22
C LEU A 25 5.91 -3.83 -2.96
N PHE A 26 4.89 -4.69 -3.09
CA PHE A 26 3.51 -4.31 -2.83
C PHE A 26 3.24 -4.00 -1.35
N ALA A 27 4.00 -4.58 -0.42
CA ALA A 27 3.91 -4.23 1.00
C ALA A 27 4.26 -2.75 1.27
N LEU A 28 5.09 -2.11 0.42
CA LEU A 28 5.39 -0.69 0.54
C LEU A 28 4.17 0.22 0.32
N VAL A 29 3.09 -0.30 -0.28
CA VAL A 29 1.84 0.43 -0.47
C VAL A 29 1.01 0.50 0.83
N GLU A 30 1.29 -0.34 1.84
CA GLU A 30 0.59 -0.34 3.13
C GLU A 30 0.49 1.04 3.80
N PRO A 31 1.57 1.83 3.98
CA PRO A 31 1.49 3.18 4.56
C PRO A 31 0.60 4.13 3.75
N VAL A 32 0.49 3.94 2.44
CA VAL A 32 -0.41 4.74 1.58
C VAL A 32 -1.86 4.35 1.83
N ALA A 33 -2.15 3.06 1.88
CA ALA A 33 -3.48 2.55 2.21
C ALA A 33 -3.90 2.97 3.63
N ALA A 34 -2.98 2.87 4.60
CA ALA A 34 -3.20 3.31 5.98
C ALA A 34 -3.54 4.81 6.04
N GLY A 35 -2.77 5.67 5.37
CA GLY A 35 -3.06 7.09 5.29
C GLY A 35 -4.39 7.41 4.61
N PHE A 36 -4.73 6.68 3.54
CA PHE A 36 -6.01 6.82 2.85
C PHE A 36 -7.20 6.48 3.76
N PHE A 37 -7.15 5.33 4.44
CA PHE A 37 -8.23 4.93 5.36
C PHE A 37 -8.26 5.79 6.63
N GLY A 38 -7.10 6.26 7.12
CA GLY A 38 -6.99 7.26 8.20
C GLY A 38 -7.77 8.53 7.87
N TYR A 39 -7.53 9.09 6.68
CA TYR A 39 -8.27 10.25 6.18
C TYR A 39 -9.77 9.93 5.99
N ALA A 40 -10.10 8.83 5.30
CA ALA A 40 -11.47 8.54 4.87
C ALA A 40 -12.41 8.10 6.01
N LEU A 41 -11.92 7.32 6.98
CA LEU A 41 -12.75 6.71 8.03
C LEU A 41 -12.62 7.43 9.38
N PHE A 42 -11.45 8.03 9.65
CA PHE A 42 -11.14 8.62 10.96
C PHE A 42 -11.00 10.14 10.92
N GLY A 43 -11.10 10.75 9.72
CA GLY A 43 -11.02 12.21 9.55
C GLY A 43 -9.64 12.78 9.81
N GLU A 44 -8.59 11.95 9.69
CA GLU A 44 -7.21 12.40 9.88
C GLU A 44 -6.80 13.38 8.77
N VAL A 45 -6.10 14.46 9.14
CA VAL A 45 -5.55 15.40 8.15
C VAL A 45 -4.16 14.94 7.73
N LEU A 46 -4.01 14.56 6.47
CA LEU A 46 -2.71 14.23 5.90
C LEU A 46 -1.90 15.51 5.68
N THR A 47 -0.70 15.53 6.26
CA THR A 47 0.26 16.61 6.02
C THR A 47 0.80 16.56 4.60
N THR A 48 1.27 17.70 4.09
CA THR A 48 1.91 17.78 2.76
C THR A 48 3.05 16.78 2.60
N LYS A 49 3.83 16.55 3.67
CA LYS A 49 4.94 15.58 3.66
C LYS A 49 4.44 14.14 3.48
N GLN A 50 3.33 13.77 4.12
CA GLN A 50 2.71 12.45 3.97
C GLN A 50 2.16 12.26 2.55
N ILE A 51 1.54 13.30 1.97
CA ILE A 51 1.03 13.24 0.59
C ILE A 51 2.20 13.07 -0.39
N VAL A 52 3.27 13.85 -0.25
CA VAL A 52 4.47 13.73 -1.10
C VAL A 52 5.08 12.33 -0.96
N GLY A 53 5.23 11.82 0.27
CA GLY A 53 5.70 10.47 0.52
C GLY A 53 4.83 9.40 -0.13
N ALA A 54 3.50 9.54 -0.04
CA ALA A 54 2.56 8.61 -0.66
C ALA A 54 2.68 8.60 -2.19
N VAL A 55 2.80 9.76 -2.82
CA VAL A 55 3.03 9.87 -4.26
C VAL A 55 4.36 9.22 -4.66
N LEU A 56 5.43 9.46 -3.90
CA LEU A 56 6.74 8.85 -4.15
C LEU A 56 6.69 7.31 -4.06
N ILE A 57 6.01 6.77 -3.07
CA ILE A 57 5.81 5.32 -2.91
C ILE A 57 5.07 4.75 -4.13
N LEU A 58 3.95 5.35 -4.52
CA LEU A 58 3.15 4.87 -5.64
C LEU A 58 3.95 4.89 -6.96
N ILE A 59 4.70 5.96 -7.22
CA ILE A 59 5.58 6.06 -8.38
C ILE A 59 6.67 4.99 -8.33
N SER A 60 7.34 4.83 -7.19
CA SER A 60 8.43 3.86 -7.02
C SER A 60 7.96 2.43 -7.24
N VAL A 61 6.81 2.06 -6.66
CA VAL A 61 6.19 0.74 -6.85
C VAL A 61 5.77 0.54 -8.30
N ALA A 62 5.16 1.54 -8.95
CA ALA A 62 4.74 1.42 -10.35
C ALA A 62 5.92 1.24 -11.31
N ILE A 63 7.05 1.91 -11.07
CA ILE A 63 8.27 1.75 -11.87
C ILE A 63 8.90 0.39 -11.59
N ALA A 64 9.08 0.03 -10.32
CA ALA A 64 9.73 -1.22 -9.94
C ALA A 64 8.93 -2.44 -10.39
N ALA A 65 7.60 -2.42 -10.28
CA ALA A 65 6.74 -3.53 -10.68
C ALA A 65 6.86 -3.85 -12.17
N ARG A 66 6.98 -2.83 -13.04
CA ARG A 66 7.19 -3.02 -14.49
C ARG A 66 8.56 -3.58 -14.84
N GLY A 67 9.57 -3.31 -14.02
CA GLY A 67 10.91 -3.90 -14.20
C GLY A 67 10.99 -5.37 -13.81
N MET A 68 9.92 -5.90 -13.21
CA MET A 68 9.80 -7.29 -12.76
C MET A 68 8.91 -8.14 -13.67
N ASP A 69 8.35 -7.54 -14.74
CA ASP A 69 7.71 -8.26 -15.86
C ASP A 69 8.81 -8.85 -16.77
#